data_AF-A0AAW8EZP5-F1
#
_entry.id   AF-A0AAW8EZP5-F1
#
_cell.length_a   1.000
_cell.length_b   1.000
_cell.length_c   1.000
_cell.angle_alpha   90.00
_cell.angle_beta   90.00
_cell.angle_gamma   90.00
#
_symmetry.space_group_name_H-M   'P 1'
#
loop_
_entity.id
_entity.type
_entity.pdbx_description
1 polymer ?
#
loop_
_entity_poly.entity_id
_entity_poly.type
_entity_poly.pdbx_seq_one_letter_code
_entity_poly.pdbx_strand_id
1 'polypeptide(L)'
;MLRRTKELVAADLPPKQEQLLEVELSPAHRALYDVVLQRERQKVLGLIDDLDKNRFIVFRSLTLLRMLSLAPGLIDENDAEIGSSKLDTLLERVMELQAEGHRALVFSQFTSFLDLAAARLDEAGIPYAHLDGSTRRRQDVIDGFKAGEQPVFLISLKAGGFGLTLTEADYVFLLDPWWNPAAEAQAIDRTHRIGQTSQVFVYRMISAGTIEEKVLELQQRKARLFTAVMDDDELFAQSLTAEDIRGLFED
;
A
#
# COMPACT_ATOMS: atom_id res chain seq x y z
N MET A 1 -27.79 14.24 -18.20
CA MET A 1 -26.34 14.11 -18.00
C MET A 1 -26.01 12.62 -17.98
N LEU A 2 -25.61 12.06 -19.14
CA LEU A 2 -25.44 10.62 -19.30
C LEU A 2 -24.13 10.16 -18.63
N ARG A 3 -24.26 9.34 -17.58
CA ARG A 3 -23.16 8.56 -16.99
C ARG A 3 -22.85 7.41 -17.96
N ARG A 4 -21.93 7.63 -18.90
CA ARG A 4 -21.32 6.56 -19.68
C ARG A 4 -20.58 5.64 -18.71
N THR A 5 -20.96 4.37 -18.64
CA THR A 5 -20.26 3.35 -17.85
C THR A 5 -18.85 3.13 -18.43
N LYS A 6 -17.85 3.02 -17.54
CA LYS A 6 -16.41 2.86 -17.86
C LYS A 6 -16.12 1.71 -18.85
N GLU A 7 -17.04 0.76 -18.98
CA GLU A 7 -16.94 -0.44 -19.83
C GLU A 7 -16.90 -0.13 -21.33
N LEU A 8 -17.52 0.97 -21.81
CA LEU A 8 -17.46 1.38 -23.22
C LEU A 8 -16.18 2.18 -23.57
N VAL A 9 -15.39 2.57 -22.57
CA VAL A 9 -14.11 3.31 -22.74
C VAL A 9 -12.91 2.36 -22.66
N ALA A 10 -13.11 1.12 -22.19
CA ALA A 10 -12.07 0.11 -22.03
C ALA A 10 -11.44 -0.38 -23.36
N ALA A 11 -12.08 -0.10 -24.51
CA ALA A 11 -11.59 -0.57 -25.81
C ALA A 11 -10.29 0.14 -26.29
N ASP A 12 -9.96 1.31 -25.72
CA ASP A 12 -8.79 2.12 -26.13
C ASP A 12 -7.67 2.18 -25.08
N LEU A 13 -7.81 1.48 -23.95
CA LEU A 13 -6.76 1.45 -22.92
C LEU A 13 -5.86 0.24 -23.12
N PRO A 14 -4.53 0.41 -22.98
CA PRO A 14 -3.60 -0.71 -22.99
C PRO A 14 -3.92 -1.68 -21.84
N PRO A 15 -3.50 -2.95 -21.94
CA PRO A 15 -3.80 -3.93 -20.92
C PRO A 15 -3.22 -3.52 -19.55
N LYS A 16 -3.88 -3.97 -18.50
CA LYS A 16 -3.39 -3.90 -17.13
C LYS A 16 -3.15 -5.31 -16.62
N GLN A 17 -1.97 -5.56 -16.05
CA GLN A 17 -1.63 -6.83 -15.41
C GLN A 17 -1.42 -6.59 -13.91
N GLU A 18 -2.19 -7.27 -13.08
CA GLU A 18 -2.04 -7.23 -11.62
C GLU A 18 -1.37 -8.52 -11.14
N GLN A 19 -0.35 -8.40 -10.30
CA GLN A 19 0.39 -9.51 -9.70
C GLN A 19 0.51 -9.32 -8.20
N LEU A 20 0.28 -10.39 -7.45
CA LEU A 20 0.65 -10.47 -6.05
C LEU A 20 2.14 -10.82 -5.97
N LEU A 21 2.91 -9.98 -5.29
CA LEU A 21 4.32 -10.21 -5.02
C LEU A 21 4.48 -10.53 -3.53
N GLU A 22 4.54 -11.82 -3.23
CA GLU A 22 4.81 -12.32 -1.89
C GLU A 22 6.29 -12.10 -1.57
N VAL A 23 6.56 -11.52 -0.40
CA VAL A 23 7.89 -11.19 0.10
C VAL A 23 8.09 -11.91 1.42
N GLU A 24 9.10 -12.77 1.46
CA GLU A 24 9.48 -13.45 2.70
C GLU A 24 10.21 -12.49 3.64
N LEU A 25 9.85 -12.54 4.93
CA LEU A 25 10.57 -11.80 5.95
C LEU A 25 11.96 -12.42 6.18
N SER A 26 12.97 -11.58 6.42
CA SER A 26 14.27 -12.06 6.89
C SER A 26 14.12 -12.85 8.21
N PRO A 27 15.02 -13.78 8.54
CA PRO A 27 14.89 -14.58 9.76
C PRO A 27 14.82 -13.75 11.05
N ALA A 28 15.57 -12.65 11.13
CA ALA A 28 15.54 -11.73 12.27
C ALA A 28 14.20 -10.98 12.36
N HIS A 29 13.70 -10.49 11.23
CA HIS A 29 12.39 -9.83 11.15
C HIS A 29 11.26 -10.80 11.52
N ARG A 30 11.29 -12.02 10.98
CA ARG A 30 10.33 -13.10 11.30
C ARG A 30 10.29 -13.37 12.80
N ALA A 31 11.44 -13.57 13.44
CA ALA A 31 11.52 -13.87 14.86
C ALA A 31 10.88 -12.77 15.72
N LEU A 32 11.17 -11.50 15.41
CA LEU A 32 10.55 -10.36 16.09
C LEU A 32 9.03 -10.30 15.82
N TYR A 33 8.64 -10.46 14.55
CA TYR A 33 7.24 -10.41 14.13
C TYR A 33 6.40 -11.46 14.87
N ASP A 34 6.86 -12.70 14.95
CA ASP A 34 6.11 -13.79 15.57
C ASP A 34 5.91 -13.58 17.08
N VAL A 35 6.94 -13.06 17.78
CA VAL A 35 6.83 -12.72 19.21
C VAL A 35 5.77 -11.65 19.44
N VAL A 36 5.79 -10.59 18.63
CA VAL A 36 4.83 -9.50 18.73
C VAL A 36 3.43 -9.96 18.31
N LEU A 37 3.32 -10.77 17.26
CA LEU A 37 2.05 -11.36 16.81
C LEU A 37 1.37 -12.14 17.93
N GLN A 38 2.10 -13.03 18.62
CA GLN A 38 1.50 -13.81 19.71
C GLN A 38 1.02 -12.93 20.86
N ARG A 39 1.80 -11.90 21.23
CA ARG A 39 1.41 -10.94 22.27
C ARG A 39 0.15 -10.15 21.88
N GLU A 40 0.13 -9.59 20.67
CA GLU A 40 -1.01 -8.79 20.21
C GLU A 40 -2.24 -9.68 19.93
N ARG A 41 -2.06 -10.92 19.46
CA ARG A 41 -3.14 -11.92 19.30
C ARG A 41 -3.86 -12.16 20.62
N GLN A 42 -3.13 -12.49 21.69
CA GLN A 42 -3.72 -12.72 23.01
C GLN A 42 -4.48 -11.48 23.52
N LYS A 43 -3.88 -10.31 23.36
CA LYS A 43 -4.48 -9.04 23.77
C LYS A 43 -5.76 -8.73 23.00
N VAL A 44 -5.75 -8.87 21.67
CA VAL A 44 -6.92 -8.57 20.83
C VAL A 44 -8.05 -9.55 21.13
N LEU A 45 -7.78 -10.85 21.18
CA LEU A 45 -8.80 -11.86 21.43
C LEU A 45 -9.43 -11.73 22.82
N GLY A 46 -8.69 -11.26 23.83
CA GLY A 46 -9.24 -10.99 25.16
C GLY A 46 -10.12 -9.72 25.25
N LEU A 47 -10.13 -8.88 24.21
CA LEU A 47 -10.87 -7.61 24.18
C LEU A 47 -12.03 -7.59 23.16
N ILE A 48 -12.08 -8.60 22.29
CA ILE A 48 -12.94 -8.59 21.10
C ILE A 48 -14.42 -8.83 21.39
N ASP A 49 -14.75 -9.43 22.53
CA ASP A 49 -16.13 -9.70 22.95
C ASP A 49 -16.91 -8.40 23.27
N ASP A 50 -16.19 -7.34 23.66
CA ASP A 50 -16.71 -5.98 23.80
C ASP A 50 -15.95 -5.05 22.83
N LEU A 51 -16.04 -5.37 21.54
CA LEU A 51 -15.31 -4.67 20.49
C LEU A 51 -15.59 -3.17 20.50
N ASP A 52 -16.84 -2.73 20.69
CA ASP A 52 -17.17 -1.31 20.61
C ASP A 52 -16.47 -0.49 21.70
N LYS A 53 -16.36 -1.04 22.92
CA LYS A 53 -15.59 -0.41 23.99
C LYS A 53 -14.09 -0.47 23.76
N ASN A 54 -13.59 -1.57 23.19
CA ASN A 54 -12.16 -1.83 23.03
C ASN A 54 -11.60 -1.49 21.65
N ARG A 55 -12.42 -0.94 20.74
CA ARG A 55 -12.12 -0.76 19.32
C ARG A 55 -10.78 -0.07 19.11
N PHE A 56 -10.56 1.04 19.83
CA PHE A 56 -9.31 1.78 19.76
C PHE A 56 -8.07 0.93 20.07
N ILE A 57 -8.12 0.12 21.13
CA ILE A 57 -6.99 -0.72 21.55
C ILE A 57 -6.75 -1.83 20.53
N VAL A 58 -7.82 -2.45 20.02
CA VAL A 58 -7.75 -3.49 18.99
C VAL A 58 -7.14 -2.96 17.70
N PHE A 59 -7.62 -1.81 17.21
CA PHE A 59 -7.07 -1.18 16.01
C PHE A 59 -5.62 -0.73 16.19
N ARG A 60 -5.23 -0.25 17.38
CA ARG A 60 -3.83 0.04 17.67
C ARG A 60 -2.95 -1.19 17.51
N SER A 61 -3.41 -2.34 18.01
CA SER A 61 -2.69 -3.62 17.87
C SER A 61 -2.61 -4.07 16.40
N LEU A 62 -3.71 -3.94 15.63
CA LEU A 62 -3.70 -4.25 14.20
C LEU A 62 -2.77 -3.31 13.41
N THR A 63 -2.80 -2.01 13.67
CA THR A 63 -1.90 -1.03 13.05
C THR A 63 -0.44 -1.36 13.37
N LEU A 64 -0.14 -1.72 14.62
CA LEU A 64 1.21 -2.13 15.02
C LEU A 64 1.67 -3.34 14.22
N LEU A 65 0.87 -4.40 14.10
CA LEU A 65 1.24 -5.59 13.34
C LEU A 65 1.43 -5.28 11.85
N ARG A 66 0.56 -4.44 11.27
CA ARG A 66 0.66 -4.02 9.87
C ARG A 66 1.87 -3.15 9.60
N MET A 67 2.29 -2.30 10.53
CA MET A 67 3.54 -1.55 10.40
C MET A 67 4.75 -2.45 10.60
N LEU A 68 4.68 -3.38 11.58
CA LEU A 68 5.75 -4.33 11.85
C LEU A 68 5.99 -5.28 10.67
N SER A 69 4.96 -5.70 9.94
CA SER A 69 5.13 -6.53 8.72
C SER A 69 5.87 -5.81 7.59
N LEU A 70 5.92 -4.48 7.60
CA LEU A 70 6.62 -3.67 6.61
C LEU A 70 8.09 -3.50 6.96
N ALA A 71 8.36 -3.03 8.19
CA ALA A 71 9.72 -2.81 8.68
C ALA A 71 9.74 -2.69 10.21
N PRO A 72 10.64 -3.37 10.92
CA PRO A 72 10.81 -3.23 12.37
C PRO A 72 11.13 -1.81 12.82
N GLY A 73 11.96 -1.09 12.06
CA GLY A 73 12.33 0.31 12.33
C GLY A 73 11.16 1.29 12.38
N LEU A 74 9.98 0.92 11.89
CA LEU A 74 8.76 1.72 12.02
C LEU A 74 8.13 1.66 13.42
N ILE A 75 8.47 0.63 14.20
CA ILE A 75 7.95 0.40 15.55
C ILE A 75 8.97 0.84 16.60
N ASP A 76 10.23 0.45 16.41
CA ASP A 76 11.33 0.80 17.29
C ASP A 76 12.59 1.09 16.45
N GLU A 77 13.18 2.27 16.63
CA GLU A 77 14.39 2.69 15.91
C GLU A 77 15.58 1.77 16.21
N ASN A 78 15.61 1.13 17.39
CA ASN A 78 16.66 0.17 17.74
C ASN A 78 16.63 -1.10 16.87
N ASP A 79 15.48 -1.40 16.25
CA ASP A 79 15.32 -2.54 15.35
C ASP A 79 15.54 -2.16 13.87
N ALA A 80 15.95 -0.92 13.56
CA ALA A 80 16.13 -0.45 12.19
C ALA A 80 17.16 -1.27 11.40
N GLU A 81 18.21 -1.77 12.05
CA GLU A 81 19.25 -2.60 11.42
C GLU A 81 18.73 -3.96 10.93
N ILE A 82 17.57 -4.42 11.39
CA ILE A 82 16.93 -5.65 10.88
C ILE A 82 16.52 -5.49 9.41
N GLY A 83 16.28 -4.25 8.97
CA GLY A 83 15.92 -3.92 7.59
C GLY A 83 14.49 -4.26 7.19
N SER A 84 14.20 -4.20 5.89
CA SER A 84 12.88 -4.49 5.32
C SER A 84 13.05 -5.23 4.00
N SER A 85 12.68 -6.51 3.98
CA SER A 85 12.71 -7.33 2.77
C SER A 85 11.83 -6.77 1.66
N LYS A 86 10.73 -6.08 2.01
CA LYS A 86 9.90 -5.36 1.04
C LYS A 86 10.63 -4.22 0.36
N LEU A 87 11.37 -3.40 1.12
CA LEU A 87 12.15 -2.31 0.54
C LEU A 87 13.33 -2.84 -0.29
N ASP A 88 13.93 -3.96 0.12
CA ASP A 88 14.97 -4.64 -0.66
C ASP A 88 14.42 -5.07 -2.02
N THR A 89 13.29 -5.80 -2.03
CA THR A 89 12.62 -6.22 -3.26
C THR A 89 12.14 -5.03 -4.10
N LEU A 90 11.60 -3.97 -3.48
CA LEU A 90 11.20 -2.76 -4.20
C LEU A 90 12.40 -2.13 -4.92
N LEU A 91 13.52 -1.98 -4.22
CA LEU A 91 14.72 -1.36 -4.76
C LEU A 91 15.29 -2.17 -5.94
N GLU A 92 15.36 -3.51 -5.80
CA GLU A 92 15.75 -4.41 -6.89
C GLU A 92 14.90 -4.19 -8.13
N ARG A 93 13.57 -4.18 -7.97
CA ARG A 93 12.64 -3.94 -9.08
C ARG A 93 12.81 -2.55 -9.69
N VAL A 94 12.90 -1.50 -8.87
CA VAL A 94 13.06 -0.14 -9.37
C VAL A 94 14.35 0.02 -10.18
N MET A 95 15.45 -0.60 -9.75
CA MET A 95 16.72 -0.58 -10.50
C MET A 95 16.59 -1.27 -11.86
N GLU A 96 15.92 -2.43 -11.94
CA GLU A 96 15.61 -3.12 -13.20
C GLU A 96 14.80 -2.21 -14.13
N LEU A 97 13.73 -1.61 -13.61
CA LEU A 97 12.83 -0.73 -14.38
C LEU A 97 13.53 0.52 -14.91
N GLN A 98 14.39 1.14 -14.08
CA GLN A 98 15.15 2.32 -14.48
C GLN A 98 16.09 2.00 -15.65
N ALA A 99 16.75 0.83 -15.62
CA ALA A 99 17.65 0.41 -16.69
C ALA A 99 16.94 0.25 -18.04
N GLU A 100 15.64 -0.07 -18.00
CA GLU A 100 14.77 -0.21 -19.18
C GLU A 100 14.02 1.10 -19.55
N GLY A 101 14.20 2.16 -18.76
CA GLY A 101 13.58 3.47 -19.00
C GLY A 101 12.11 3.56 -18.56
N HIS A 102 11.65 2.64 -17.73
CA HIS A 102 10.31 2.61 -17.16
C HIS A 102 10.18 3.56 -15.95
N ARG A 103 8.94 3.97 -15.64
CA ARG A 103 8.64 4.84 -14.48
C ARG A 103 7.63 4.20 -13.57
N ALA A 104 7.86 4.33 -12.26
CA ALA A 104 7.08 3.64 -11.24
C ALA A 104 6.35 4.62 -10.31
N LEU A 105 5.08 4.32 -10.01
CA LEU A 105 4.36 4.87 -8.87
C LEU A 105 4.48 3.90 -7.70
N VAL A 106 4.81 4.39 -6.51
CA VAL A 106 4.93 3.59 -5.29
C VAL A 106 3.99 4.17 -4.25
N PHE A 107 3.06 3.36 -3.79
CA PHE A 107 2.03 3.76 -2.84
C PHE A 107 2.16 3.04 -1.52
N SER A 108 1.89 3.77 -0.44
CA SER A 108 1.72 3.23 0.91
C SER A 108 0.70 4.06 1.68
N GLN A 109 -0.04 3.45 2.60
CA GLN A 109 -0.87 4.18 3.56
C GLN A 109 -0.05 4.78 4.72
N PHE A 110 1.18 4.31 4.92
CA PHE A 110 2.08 4.71 6.00
C PHE A 110 3.16 5.65 5.45
N THR A 111 3.03 6.95 5.71
CA THR A 111 4.02 7.94 5.26
C THR A 111 5.42 7.62 5.79
N SER A 112 5.52 7.14 7.03
CA SER A 112 6.80 6.71 7.59
C SER A 112 7.45 5.56 6.83
N PHE A 113 6.68 4.71 6.15
CA PHE A 113 7.25 3.68 5.28
C PHE A 113 7.68 4.24 3.92
N LEU A 114 6.99 5.25 3.40
CA LEU A 114 7.47 6.02 2.25
C LEU A 114 8.77 6.76 2.57
N ASP A 115 8.93 7.29 3.79
CA ASP A 115 10.16 7.93 4.23
C ASP A 115 11.34 6.92 4.25
N LEU A 116 11.10 5.68 4.69
CA LEU A 116 12.10 4.61 4.60
C LEU A 116 12.40 4.23 3.13
N ALA A 117 11.38 4.15 2.27
CA ALA A 117 11.60 3.91 0.84
C ALA A 117 12.42 5.03 0.18
N ALA A 118 12.13 6.28 0.52
CA ALA A 118 12.86 7.47 0.09
C ALA A 118 14.34 7.38 0.48
N ALA A 119 14.63 7.05 1.73
CA ALA A 119 16.01 6.87 2.21
C ALA A 119 16.76 5.78 1.42
N ARG A 120 16.10 4.66 1.10
CA ARG A 120 16.68 3.58 0.28
C ARG A 120 16.97 4.01 -1.16
N LEU A 121 16.11 4.84 -1.74
CA LEU A 121 16.33 5.42 -3.07
C LEU A 121 17.48 6.44 -3.05
N ASP A 122 17.56 7.28 -2.02
CA ASP A 122 18.67 8.22 -1.83
C ASP A 122 20.02 7.50 -1.70
N GLU A 123 20.09 6.44 -0.90
CA GLU A 123 21.28 5.59 -0.75
C GLU A 123 21.72 4.96 -2.07
N ALA A 124 20.76 4.57 -2.91
CA ALA A 124 21.01 4.02 -4.24
C ALA A 124 21.26 5.09 -5.33
N GLY A 125 21.14 6.39 -5.00
CA GLY A 125 21.29 7.49 -5.95
C GLY A 125 20.17 7.54 -7.01
N ILE A 126 18.99 7.04 -6.70
CA ILE A 126 17.83 7.00 -7.59
C ILE A 126 16.95 8.23 -7.32
N PRO A 127 16.80 9.16 -8.28
CA PRO A 127 15.91 10.31 -8.08
C PRO A 127 14.45 9.88 -7.91
N TYR A 128 13.73 10.54 -7.01
CA TYR A 128 12.31 10.28 -6.80
C TYR A 128 11.54 11.58 -6.53
N ALA A 129 10.27 11.57 -6.92
CA ALA A 129 9.28 12.54 -6.46
C ALA A 129 8.58 11.99 -5.22
N HIS A 130 8.17 12.87 -4.31
CA HIS A 130 7.45 12.48 -3.09
C HIS A 130 6.23 13.37 -2.88
N LEU A 131 5.06 12.76 -2.70
CA LEU A 131 3.80 13.46 -2.49
C LEU A 131 3.01 12.85 -1.33
N ASP A 132 2.79 13.67 -0.31
CA ASP A 132 2.00 13.33 0.87
C ASP A 132 1.14 14.54 1.34
N GLY A 133 0.53 14.41 2.52
CA GLY A 133 -0.25 15.49 3.12
C GLY A 133 0.57 16.75 3.43
N SER A 134 1.87 16.62 3.71
CA SER A 134 2.77 17.72 4.10
C SER A 134 3.39 18.46 2.90
N THR A 135 3.34 17.85 1.72
CA THR A 135 3.97 18.34 0.49
C THR A 135 3.44 19.71 0.08
N ARG A 136 4.35 20.68 -0.01
CA ARG A 136 4.12 22.03 -0.55
C ARG A 136 4.45 22.06 -2.05
N ARG A 137 3.86 23.00 -2.80
CA ARG A 137 4.07 23.12 -4.26
C ARG A 137 3.87 21.80 -5.00
N ARG A 138 2.75 21.14 -4.70
CA ARG A 138 2.41 19.80 -5.22
C ARG A 138 2.46 19.73 -6.74
N GLN A 139 1.99 20.79 -7.42
CA GLN A 139 1.98 20.84 -8.88
C GLN A 139 3.40 20.74 -9.46
N ASP A 140 4.37 21.46 -8.89
CA ASP A 140 5.77 21.41 -9.31
C ASP A 140 6.35 20.00 -9.20
N VAL A 141 6.06 19.28 -8.10
CA VAL A 141 6.50 17.89 -7.90
C VAL A 141 5.89 16.97 -8.96
N ILE A 142 4.60 17.14 -9.26
CA ILE A 142 3.91 16.35 -10.28
C ILE A 142 4.48 16.65 -11.67
N ASP A 143 4.70 17.93 -11.98
CA ASP A 143 5.19 18.36 -13.29
C ASP A 143 6.62 17.86 -13.55
N GLY A 144 7.49 17.87 -12.52
CA GLY A 144 8.83 17.29 -12.61
C GLY A 144 8.81 15.80 -12.94
N PHE A 145 7.96 15.03 -12.25
CA PHE A 145 7.80 13.60 -12.55
C PHE A 145 7.32 13.37 -13.99
N LYS A 146 6.33 14.16 -14.43
CA LYS A 146 5.79 14.07 -15.80
C LYS A 146 6.83 14.40 -16.85
N ALA A 147 7.65 15.42 -16.60
CA ALA A 147 8.78 15.82 -17.43
C ALA A 147 9.89 14.75 -17.49
N GLY A 148 9.85 13.73 -16.63
CA GLY A 148 10.80 12.63 -16.61
C GLY A 148 12.05 12.91 -15.78
N GLU A 149 12.00 13.87 -14.86
CA GLU A 149 13.11 14.19 -13.97
C GLU A 149 13.40 13.08 -12.96
N GLN A 150 12.36 12.32 -12.57
CA GLN A 150 12.47 11.24 -11.60
C GLN A 150 11.85 9.93 -12.13
N PRO A 151 12.55 8.78 -12.04
CA PRO A 151 11.99 7.47 -12.41
C PRO A 151 10.92 6.96 -11.43
N VAL A 152 10.90 7.44 -10.19
CA VAL A 152 10.00 6.95 -9.14
C VAL A 152 9.16 8.09 -8.56
N PHE A 153 7.89 7.81 -8.27
CA PHE A 153 7.02 8.71 -7.52
C PHE A 153 6.43 8.00 -6.30
N LEU A 154 6.89 8.40 -5.11
CA LEU A 154 6.36 7.97 -3.82
C LEU A 154 5.11 8.78 -3.46
N ILE A 155 3.97 8.12 -3.22
CA ILE A 155 2.68 8.79 -3.01
C ILE A 155 1.94 8.21 -1.81
N SER A 156 1.63 9.06 -0.83
CA SER A 156 0.67 8.74 0.22
C SER A 156 -0.74 9.15 -0.21
N LEU A 157 -1.67 8.21 -0.14
CA LEU A 157 -3.03 8.38 -0.67
C LEU A 157 -4.01 8.94 0.37
N LYS A 158 -3.60 9.11 1.64
CA LYS A 158 -4.39 9.83 2.68
C LYS A 158 -4.60 11.31 2.38
N ALA A 159 -3.89 11.87 1.40
CA ALA A 159 -4.25 13.13 0.78
C ALA A 159 -5.49 12.90 -0.12
N GLY A 160 -6.66 12.72 0.49
CA GLY A 160 -7.92 12.47 -0.21
C GLY A 160 -8.21 13.53 -1.28
N GLY A 161 -8.55 13.09 -2.49
CA GLY A 161 -9.24 13.93 -3.49
C GLY A 161 -8.44 14.39 -4.71
N PHE A 162 -7.15 14.09 -4.87
CA PHE A 162 -6.40 14.58 -6.03
C PHE A 162 -6.64 13.68 -7.24
N GLY A 163 -7.47 14.16 -8.18
CA GLY A 163 -7.69 13.59 -9.51
C GLY A 163 -6.45 13.70 -10.39
N LEU A 164 -5.33 13.11 -9.94
CA LEU A 164 -4.06 13.10 -10.64
C LEU A 164 -4.11 12.09 -11.79
N THR A 165 -3.65 12.53 -12.95
CA THR A 165 -3.38 11.67 -14.11
C THR A 165 -1.87 11.58 -14.26
N LEU A 166 -1.32 10.37 -14.11
CA LEU A 166 0.11 10.04 -14.13
C LEU A 166 0.34 8.91 -15.14
N THR A 167 -0.07 9.13 -16.39
CA THR A 167 0.07 8.17 -17.51
C THR A 167 1.51 7.95 -17.92
N GLU A 168 2.42 8.78 -17.41
CA GLU A 168 3.86 8.72 -17.56
C GLU A 168 4.51 7.50 -16.90
N ALA A 169 3.83 6.89 -15.92
CA ALA A 169 4.25 5.68 -15.24
C ALA A 169 3.52 4.46 -15.81
N ASP A 170 4.23 3.38 -16.02
CA ASP A 170 3.70 2.09 -16.48
C ASP A 170 3.83 0.98 -15.43
N TYR A 171 4.49 1.28 -14.31
CA TYR A 171 4.59 0.39 -13.15
C TYR A 171 3.94 1.00 -11.91
N VAL A 172 3.25 0.18 -11.13
CA VAL A 172 2.63 0.55 -9.85
C VAL A 172 3.01 -0.47 -8.80
N PHE A 173 3.58 -0.01 -7.69
CA PHE A 173 3.82 -0.81 -6.49
C PHE A 173 2.87 -0.37 -5.38
N LEU A 174 2.08 -1.30 -4.87
CA LEU A 174 1.30 -1.14 -3.65
C LEU A 174 2.05 -1.83 -2.52
N LEU A 175 2.66 -1.04 -1.63
CA LEU A 175 3.59 -1.54 -0.62
C LEU A 175 2.91 -2.21 0.57
N ASP A 176 1.63 -1.95 0.79
CA ASP A 176 0.83 -2.48 1.89
C ASP A 176 -0.64 -2.60 1.44
N PRO A 177 -1.37 -3.62 1.92
CA PRO A 177 -2.78 -3.78 1.62
C PRO A 177 -3.60 -2.81 2.44
N TRP A 178 -4.61 -2.23 1.80
CA TRP A 178 -5.50 -1.26 2.38
C TRP A 178 -6.80 -1.93 2.82
N TRP A 179 -7.47 -1.28 3.75
CA TRP A 179 -8.79 -1.72 4.18
C TRP A 179 -9.81 -1.55 3.06
N ASN A 180 -9.77 -0.43 2.33
CA ASN A 180 -10.68 -0.13 1.24
C ASN A 180 -10.08 -0.50 -0.15
N PRO A 181 -10.55 -1.57 -0.81
CA PRO A 181 -10.08 -1.93 -2.15
C PRO A 181 -10.43 -0.88 -3.22
N ALA A 182 -11.48 -0.07 -3.01
CA ALA A 182 -11.83 1.00 -3.93
C ALA A 182 -10.75 2.09 -3.98
N ALA A 183 -10.11 2.36 -2.85
CA ALA A 183 -9.08 3.39 -2.74
C ALA A 183 -7.76 2.94 -3.41
N GLU A 184 -7.42 1.64 -3.34
CA GLU A 184 -6.34 1.06 -4.15
C GLU A 184 -6.66 1.08 -5.65
N ALA A 185 -7.88 0.69 -6.04
CA ALA A 185 -8.31 0.75 -7.43
C ALA A 185 -8.24 2.19 -7.97
N GLN A 186 -8.62 3.18 -7.16
CA GLN A 186 -8.49 4.58 -7.50
C GLN A 186 -7.02 5.00 -7.66
N ALA A 187 -6.10 4.48 -6.85
CA ALA A 187 -4.67 4.73 -6.99
C ALA A 187 -4.13 4.21 -8.33
N ILE A 188 -4.51 2.98 -8.71
CA ILE A 188 -4.13 2.34 -9.97
C ILE A 188 -4.73 3.10 -11.16
N ASP A 189 -6.00 3.52 -11.07
CA ASP A 189 -6.72 4.30 -12.10
C ASP A 189 -6.05 5.67 -12.39
N ARG A 190 -5.06 6.12 -11.60
CA ARG A 190 -4.28 7.33 -11.88
C ARG A 190 -3.31 7.17 -13.05
N THR A 191 -2.78 5.96 -13.26
CA THR A 191 -1.96 5.63 -14.43
C THR A 191 -2.76 4.93 -15.53
N HIS A 192 -3.67 4.01 -15.16
CA HIS A 192 -4.48 3.27 -16.12
C HIS A 192 -5.68 4.09 -16.59
N ARG A 193 -5.38 5.17 -17.34
CA ARG A 193 -6.34 6.18 -17.78
C ARG A 193 -6.09 6.60 -19.23
N ILE A 194 -7.08 7.25 -19.84
CA ILE A 194 -6.97 7.82 -21.19
C ILE A 194 -5.70 8.69 -21.28
N GLY A 195 -4.86 8.41 -22.26
CA GLY A 195 -3.53 9.00 -22.40
C GLY A 195 -2.39 8.03 -22.09
N GLN A 196 -2.67 6.92 -21.42
CA GLN A 196 -1.72 5.82 -21.24
C GLN A 196 -1.56 5.05 -22.57
N THR A 197 -0.31 4.86 -22.98
CA THR A 197 0.05 4.15 -24.21
C THR A 197 0.74 2.82 -23.97
N SER A 198 1.26 2.62 -22.75
CA SER A 198 1.98 1.41 -22.35
C SER A 198 1.10 0.47 -21.53
N GLN A 199 1.39 -0.83 -21.58
CA GLN A 199 0.81 -1.79 -20.65
C GLN A 199 1.16 -1.38 -19.21
N VAL A 200 0.17 -1.43 -18.32
CA VAL A 200 0.37 -1.08 -16.90
C VAL A 200 0.55 -2.35 -16.07
N PHE A 201 1.64 -2.42 -15.33
CA PHE A 201 1.92 -3.50 -14.37
C PHE A 201 1.67 -3.03 -12.95
N VAL A 202 0.87 -3.77 -12.19
CA VAL A 202 0.55 -3.49 -10.80
C VAL A 202 1.08 -4.63 -9.94
N TYR A 203 2.01 -4.33 -9.04
CA TYR A 203 2.56 -5.25 -8.06
C TYR A 203 2.00 -4.92 -6.69
N ARG A 204 1.25 -5.87 -6.11
CA ARG A 204 0.78 -5.81 -4.72
C ARG A 204 1.77 -6.57 -3.86
N MET A 205 2.56 -5.85 -3.07
CA MET A 205 3.59 -6.46 -2.24
C MET A 205 3.00 -6.87 -0.90
N ILE A 206 3.11 -8.15 -0.54
CA ILE A 206 2.58 -8.70 0.71
C ILE A 206 3.69 -9.45 1.43
N SER A 207 3.90 -9.16 2.71
CA SER A 207 4.81 -9.94 3.53
C SER A 207 4.16 -11.28 3.85
N ALA A 208 4.73 -12.37 3.34
CA ALA A 208 4.19 -13.73 3.48
C ALA A 208 4.13 -14.14 4.95
N GLY A 209 3.14 -14.94 5.35
CA GLY A 209 2.94 -15.38 6.73
C GLY A 209 2.74 -14.23 7.73
N THR A 210 2.13 -13.11 7.31
CA THR A 210 1.87 -11.96 8.20
C THR A 210 0.40 -11.56 8.18
N ILE A 211 0.07 -10.55 8.99
CA ILE A 211 -1.27 -9.96 9.06
C ILE A 211 -1.70 -9.39 7.70
N GLU A 212 -0.76 -9.04 6.81
CA GLU A 212 -1.08 -8.46 5.50
C GLU A 212 -1.85 -9.41 4.59
N GLU A 213 -1.52 -10.70 4.59
CA GLU A 213 -2.27 -11.71 3.84
C GLU A 213 -3.72 -11.77 4.31
N LYS A 214 -3.91 -11.82 5.64
CA LYS A 214 -5.24 -11.87 6.25
C LYS A 214 -6.03 -10.59 5.99
N VAL A 215 -5.36 -9.42 5.97
CA VAL A 215 -5.98 -8.15 5.58
C VAL A 215 -6.42 -8.19 4.12
N LEU A 216 -5.58 -8.68 3.21
CA LEU A 216 -5.91 -8.82 1.79
C LEU A 216 -7.08 -9.79 1.57
N GLU A 217 -7.09 -10.94 2.25
CA GLU A 217 -8.19 -11.90 2.19
C GLU A 217 -9.51 -11.30 2.70
N LEU A 218 -9.46 -10.61 3.85
CA LEU A 218 -10.63 -9.92 4.40
C LEU A 218 -11.12 -8.83 3.46
N GLN A 219 -10.20 -8.05 2.88
CA GLN A 219 -10.49 -7.02 1.89
C GLN A 219 -11.22 -7.63 0.68
N GLN A 220 -10.72 -8.73 0.12
CA GLN A 220 -11.36 -9.42 -1.02
C GLN A 220 -12.73 -10.01 -0.68
N ARG A 221 -12.88 -10.59 0.53
CA ARG A 221 -14.16 -11.12 1.02
C ARG A 221 -15.20 -10.02 1.15
N LYS A 222 -14.81 -8.87 1.71
CA LYS A 222 -15.69 -7.72 1.91
C LYS A 222 -15.86 -6.85 0.66
N ALA A 223 -14.95 -6.87 -0.30
CA ALA A 223 -15.06 -6.14 -1.56
C ALA A 223 -16.39 -6.41 -2.27
N ARG A 224 -16.89 -7.66 -2.20
CA ARG A 224 -18.19 -8.06 -2.79
C ARG A 224 -19.41 -7.46 -2.07
N LEU A 225 -19.27 -7.14 -0.80
CA LEU A 225 -20.33 -6.58 0.06
C LEU A 225 -20.32 -5.05 0.04
N PHE A 226 -19.14 -4.44 -0.17
CA PHE A 226 -18.90 -3.00 -0.04
C PHE A 226 -18.73 -2.27 -1.38
N THR A 227 -19.06 -2.89 -2.52
CA THR A 227 -19.05 -2.26 -3.87
C THR A 227 -19.95 -1.01 -3.97
N ALA A 228 -20.71 -0.69 -2.93
CA ALA A 228 -21.48 0.53 -2.83
C ALA A 228 -21.17 1.25 -1.50
N VAL A 229 -20.75 2.52 -1.63
CA VAL A 229 -20.97 3.63 -0.67
C VAL A 229 -19.75 4.19 0.11
N MET A 230 -18.57 3.56 0.20
CA MET A 230 -17.48 4.13 1.04
C MET A 230 -16.12 4.30 0.35
N ASP A 231 -15.69 5.57 0.22
CA ASP A 231 -14.35 5.99 -0.24
C ASP A 231 -13.34 6.15 0.93
N ASP A 232 -13.71 5.77 2.16
CA ASP A 232 -12.94 6.07 3.37
C ASP A 232 -12.46 4.79 4.08
N ASP A 233 -11.14 4.65 4.18
CA ASP A 233 -10.46 3.57 4.92
C ASP A 233 -10.86 3.53 6.40
N GLU A 234 -11.10 4.68 7.04
CA GLU A 234 -11.53 4.74 8.44
C GLU A 234 -12.95 4.20 8.61
N LEU A 235 -13.84 4.46 7.66
CA LEU A 235 -15.20 3.94 7.70
C LEU A 235 -15.23 2.43 7.43
N PHE A 236 -14.37 1.92 6.53
CA PHE A 236 -14.20 0.48 6.37
C PHE A 236 -13.72 -0.17 7.66
N ALA A 237 -12.70 0.40 8.32
CA ALA A 237 -12.21 -0.06 9.61
C ALA A 237 -13.33 -0.07 10.67
N GLN A 238 -14.17 0.96 10.73
CA GLN A 238 -15.33 0.99 11.63
C GLN A 238 -16.37 -0.10 11.33
N SER A 239 -16.50 -0.52 10.07
CA SER A 239 -17.42 -1.59 9.65
C SER A 239 -16.94 -3.01 10.01
N LEU A 240 -15.71 -3.17 10.52
CA LEU A 240 -15.18 -4.48 10.91
C LEU A 240 -15.90 -4.99 12.17
N THR A 241 -16.36 -6.24 12.08
CA THR A 241 -17.02 -6.96 13.17
C THR A 241 -16.00 -7.69 14.04
N ALA A 242 -16.44 -8.15 15.21
CA ALA A 242 -15.63 -9.02 16.07
C ALA A 242 -15.23 -10.32 15.37
N GLU A 243 -16.09 -10.86 14.51
CA GLU A 243 -15.77 -12.06 13.72
C GLU A 243 -14.69 -11.78 12.68
N ASP A 244 -14.79 -10.65 11.96
CA ASP A 244 -13.76 -10.25 10.99
C ASP A 244 -12.38 -10.13 11.64
N ILE A 245 -12.32 -9.46 12.79
CA ILE A 245 -11.06 -9.24 13.51
C ILE A 245 -10.54 -10.56 14.07
N ARG A 246 -11.40 -11.45 14.56
CA ARG A 246 -10.98 -12.79 15.02
C ARG A 246 -10.34 -13.57 13.89
N GLY A 247 -10.96 -13.57 12.71
CA GLY A 247 -10.43 -14.25 11.52
C GLY A 247 -9.06 -13.74 11.05
N LEU A 248 -8.65 -12.52 11.42
CA LEU A 248 -7.30 -12.03 11.12
C LEU A 248 -6.19 -12.75 11.92
N PHE A 249 -6.55 -13.48 12.97
CA PHE A 249 -5.62 -14.20 13.84
C PHE A 249 -5.77 -15.71 13.77
N GLU A 250 -6.69 -16.22 12.96
CA GLU A 250 -6.88 -17.66 12.74
C GLU A 250 -5.87 -18.15 11.69
N ASP A 251 -5.38 -19.38 11.89
CA ASP A 251 -4.35 -19.99 11.07
C ASP A 251 -4.89 -20.37 9.67
#